data_AF-A0A4P5VZI3-F1
#
_entry.id   AF-A0A4P5VZI3-F1
#
_cell.length_a   1.000
_cell.length_b   1.000
_cell.length_c   1.000
_cell.angle_alpha   90.00
_cell.angle_beta   90.00
_cell.angle_gamma   90.00
#
_symmetry.space_group_name_H-M   'P 1'
#
loop_
_entity.id
_entity.type
_entity.pdbx_description
1 polymer ?
#
loop_
_entity_poly.entity_id
_entity_poly.type
_entity_poly.pdbx_seq_one_letter_code
_entity_poly.pdbx_strand_id
1 'polypeptide(L)'
;MAYNAKLPIVAQDNLFDFFRERVDSAARRQRAAVSQDTVYYVSQLLAEQAHREDDEASAPTLVEMRERAANSNFAESVTWWRRLGDHALIGLGFFREHLARRRISPGYYAEMGAGAYGTLSRLLRDPGVSMGDVFGEMSERFESCTEMIAEVREESRENNASDIVRLYDEWQSTGSARAAERLRQLGVVPVRFGGIA
;
A
#
# COMPACT_ATOMS: atom_id res chain seq x y z
N MET A 1 10.10 26.12 12.86
CA MET A 1 8.67 25.81 13.06
C MET A 1 8.19 25.14 11.80
N ALA A 2 7.74 23.88 11.91
CA ALA A 2 7.51 22.97 10.79
C ALA A 2 6.38 23.45 9.87
N TYR A 3 6.68 23.52 8.57
CA TYR A 3 5.69 23.74 7.53
C TYR A 3 5.07 22.37 7.19
N ASN A 4 3.83 22.17 7.62
CA ASN A 4 3.06 20.97 7.35
C ASN A 4 2.54 21.06 5.91
N ALA A 5 3.32 20.56 4.95
CA ALA A 5 2.93 20.52 3.55
C ALA A 5 1.85 19.45 3.37
N LYS A 6 0.57 19.85 3.45
CA LYS A 6 -0.52 19.11 2.86
C LYS A 6 -0.23 19.01 1.36
N LEU A 7 0.20 17.83 0.92
CA LEU A 7 0.31 17.49 -0.50
C LEU A 7 -1.04 17.80 -1.20
N PRO A 8 -1.03 18.33 -2.43
CA PRO A 8 -2.24 18.65 -3.16
C PRO A 8 -3.03 17.36 -3.46
N ILE A 9 -4.33 17.38 -3.17
CA ILE A 9 -5.31 16.28 -3.27
C ILE A 9 -5.24 15.57 -4.64
N VAL A 10 -4.88 16.29 -5.71
CA VAL A 10 -4.75 15.79 -7.09
C VAL A 10 -3.68 14.70 -7.26
N ALA A 11 -2.59 14.73 -6.48
CA ALA A 11 -1.54 13.71 -6.56
C ALA A 11 -1.99 12.36 -5.95
N GLN A 12 -2.82 12.41 -4.90
CA GLN A 12 -3.37 11.20 -4.27
C GLN A 12 -4.38 10.50 -5.20
N ASP A 13 -5.24 11.27 -5.88
CA ASP A 13 -6.20 10.72 -6.83
C ASP A 13 -5.49 10.00 -8.00
N ASN A 14 -4.42 10.59 -8.53
CA ASN A 14 -3.63 10.00 -9.61
C ASN A 14 -2.90 8.72 -9.18
N LEU A 15 -2.34 8.69 -7.97
CA LEU A 15 -1.59 7.53 -7.48
C LEU A 15 -2.50 6.38 -7.06
N PHE A 16 -3.65 6.70 -6.46
CA PHE A 16 -4.69 5.73 -6.16
C PHE A 16 -5.20 5.05 -7.44
N ASP A 17 -5.55 5.83 -8.47
CA ASP A 17 -6.02 5.30 -9.75
C ASP A 17 -4.97 4.44 -10.43
N PHE A 18 -3.71 4.90 -10.43
CA PHE A 18 -2.55 4.16 -10.91
C PHE A 18 -2.41 2.77 -10.26
N PHE A 19 -2.56 2.69 -8.92
CA PHE A 19 -2.47 1.41 -8.23
C PHE A 19 -3.73 0.56 -8.45
N ARG A 20 -4.91 1.18 -8.50
CA ARG A 20 -6.17 0.49 -8.73
C ARG A 20 -6.20 -0.27 -10.04
N GLU A 21 -5.77 0.35 -11.14
CA GLU A 21 -5.70 -0.32 -12.45
C GLU A 21 -4.80 -1.56 -12.43
N ARG A 22 -3.64 -1.48 -11.75
CA ARG A 22 -2.69 -2.59 -11.65
C ARG A 22 -3.15 -3.68 -10.70
N VAL A 23 -3.69 -3.31 -9.55
CA VAL A 23 -4.21 -4.26 -8.55
C VAL A 23 -5.40 -5.03 -9.13
N ASP A 24 -6.32 -4.35 -9.84
CA ASP A 24 -7.44 -5.01 -10.53
C ASP A 24 -6.94 -5.94 -11.65
N SER A 25 -5.94 -5.51 -12.42
CA SER A 25 -5.32 -6.36 -13.46
C SER A 25 -4.65 -7.60 -12.86
N ALA A 26 -3.90 -7.45 -11.77
CA ALA A 26 -3.24 -8.54 -11.06
C ALA A 26 -4.26 -9.51 -10.46
N ALA A 27 -5.32 -8.99 -9.82
CA ALA A 27 -6.40 -9.81 -9.27
C ALA A 27 -7.06 -10.70 -10.35
N ARG A 28 -7.27 -10.16 -11.56
CA ARG A 28 -7.82 -10.91 -12.70
C ARG A 28 -6.87 -11.97 -13.24
N ARG A 29 -5.58 -11.64 -13.42
CA ARG A 29 -4.57 -12.57 -13.94
C ARG A 29 -4.33 -13.74 -12.99
N GLN A 30 -4.24 -13.47 -11.70
CA GLN A 30 -4.04 -14.48 -10.65
C GLN A 30 -5.31 -15.24 -10.30
N ARG A 31 -6.48 -14.81 -10.80
CA ARG A 31 -7.79 -15.35 -10.43
C ARG A 31 -7.97 -15.37 -8.90
N ALA A 32 -7.50 -14.31 -8.23
CA ALA A 32 -7.47 -14.18 -6.77
C ALA A 32 -8.87 -14.21 -6.12
N ALA A 33 -9.94 -14.14 -6.93
CA ALA A 33 -11.34 -14.19 -6.52
C ALA A 33 -11.76 -13.11 -5.49
N VAL A 34 -10.93 -12.09 -5.26
CA VAL A 34 -11.16 -10.98 -4.33
C VAL A 34 -12.26 -10.01 -4.80
N SER A 35 -12.95 -9.39 -3.85
CA SER A 35 -13.96 -8.37 -4.10
C SER A 35 -13.35 -7.05 -4.59
N GLN A 36 -14.19 -6.20 -5.16
CA GLN A 36 -13.80 -4.84 -5.59
C GLN A 36 -13.43 -3.95 -4.40
N ASP A 37 -14.04 -4.17 -3.23
CA ASP A 37 -13.70 -3.43 -2.00
C ASP A 37 -12.29 -3.80 -1.50
N THR A 38 -11.90 -5.07 -1.61
CA THR A 38 -10.51 -5.51 -1.32
C THR A 38 -9.51 -4.91 -2.31
N VAL A 39 -9.84 -4.89 -3.62
CA VAL A 39 -9.01 -4.22 -4.63
C VAL A 39 -8.84 -2.74 -4.29
N TYR A 40 -9.93 -2.05 -3.95
CA TYR A 40 -9.89 -0.66 -3.53
C TYR A 40 -8.99 -0.46 -2.29
N TYR A 41 -9.18 -1.29 -1.26
CA TYR A 41 -8.40 -1.21 -0.02
C TYR A 41 -6.90 -1.39 -0.27
N VAL A 42 -6.51 -2.43 -1.02
CA VAL A 42 -5.11 -2.69 -1.34
C VAL A 42 -4.52 -1.54 -2.15
N SER A 43 -5.28 -0.98 -3.10
CA SER A 43 -4.84 0.16 -3.91
C SER A 43 -4.59 1.40 -3.07
N GLN A 44 -5.50 1.69 -2.13
CA GLN A 44 -5.32 2.79 -1.17
C GLN A 44 -4.10 2.55 -0.28
N LEU A 45 -3.90 1.33 0.22
CA LEU A 45 -2.75 0.98 1.03
C LEU A 45 -1.43 1.21 0.28
N LEU A 46 -1.34 0.83 -0.99
CA LEU A 46 -0.16 1.06 -1.83
C LEU A 46 0.12 2.55 -2.05
N ALA A 47 -0.93 3.33 -2.34
CA ALA A 47 -0.83 4.79 -2.49
C ALA A 47 -0.33 5.45 -1.19
N GLU A 48 -0.87 5.05 -0.03
CA GLU A 48 -0.41 5.54 1.27
C GLU A 48 1.04 5.17 1.56
N GLN A 49 1.47 3.95 1.24
CA GLN A 49 2.86 3.51 1.45
C GLN A 49 3.86 4.25 0.57
N ALA A 50 3.49 4.58 -0.66
CA ALA A 50 4.36 5.34 -1.56
C ALA A 50 4.65 6.77 -1.03
N HIS A 51 3.78 7.32 -0.19
CA HIS A 51 3.97 8.61 0.47
C HIS A 51 4.64 8.52 1.85
N ARG A 52 4.82 7.31 2.41
CA ARG A 52 5.52 7.16 3.70
C ARG A 52 7.02 7.30 3.50
N GLU A 53 7.58 8.40 3.98
CA GLU A 53 9.02 8.55 4.24
C GLU A 53 9.38 7.80 5.55
N ASP A 54 9.08 6.50 5.64
CA ASP A 54 9.32 5.76 6.87
C ASP A 54 10.80 5.37 6.99
N ASP A 55 11.41 5.75 8.12
CA ASP A 55 12.67 5.22 8.61
C ASP A 55 12.40 3.79 9.12
N GLU A 56 12.55 2.78 8.24
CA GLU A 56 12.25 1.36 8.47
C GLU A 56 12.85 0.84 9.79
N ALA A 57 13.93 1.46 10.28
CA ALA A 57 14.60 1.14 11.53
C ALA A 57 13.77 1.43 12.80
N SER A 58 12.75 2.29 12.72
CA SER A 58 11.93 2.72 13.88
C SER A 58 10.54 2.05 13.93
N ALA A 59 10.18 1.26 12.91
CA ALA A 59 8.90 0.57 12.88
C ALA A 59 8.85 -0.53 13.98
N PRO A 60 7.77 -0.61 14.79
CA PRO A 60 7.59 -1.71 15.72
C PRO A 60 7.57 -3.07 15.00
N THR A 61 8.08 -4.10 15.65
CA THR A 61 7.98 -5.49 15.18
C THR A 61 6.53 -5.98 15.18
N LEU A 62 6.22 -7.03 14.40
CA LEU A 62 4.89 -7.64 14.39
C LEU A 62 4.43 -8.11 15.79
N VAL A 63 5.38 -8.53 16.65
CA VAL A 63 5.08 -8.93 18.03
C VAL A 63 4.65 -7.72 18.86
N GLU A 64 5.41 -6.62 18.82
CA GLU A 64 5.07 -5.40 19.55
C GLU A 64 3.74 -4.80 19.07
N MET A 65 3.48 -4.82 17.75
CA MET A 65 2.19 -4.40 17.21
C MET A 65 1.04 -5.25 17.77
N ARG A 66 1.24 -6.56 17.86
CA ARG A 66 0.22 -7.50 18.40
C ARG A 66 -0.02 -7.26 19.88
N GLU A 67 1.02 -7.07 20.66
CA GLU A 67 0.92 -6.77 22.09
C GLU A 67 0.17 -5.46 22.33
N ARG A 68 0.48 -4.40 21.58
CA ARG A 68 -0.27 -3.13 21.64
C ARG A 68 -1.73 -3.33 21.26
N ALA A 69 -2.00 -4.07 20.18
CA ALA A 69 -3.38 -4.35 19.76
C ALA A 69 -4.20 -5.08 20.82
N ALA A 70 -3.60 -6.03 21.53
CA ALA A 70 -4.28 -6.84 22.55
C ALA A 70 -4.52 -6.09 23.87
N ASN A 71 -3.71 -5.08 24.20
CA ASN A 71 -3.74 -4.39 25.49
C ASN A 71 -4.25 -2.94 25.42
N SER A 72 -4.75 -2.51 24.26
CA SER A 72 -5.29 -1.18 24.03
C SER A 72 -6.81 -1.12 24.22
N ASN A 73 -7.36 0.10 24.31
CA ASN A 73 -8.81 0.30 24.20
C ASN A 73 -9.32 -0.08 22.80
N PHE A 74 -10.64 -0.17 22.62
CA PHE A 74 -11.23 -0.66 21.37
C PHE A 74 -10.74 0.09 20.11
N ALA A 75 -10.77 1.43 20.11
CA ALA A 75 -10.39 2.22 18.94
C ALA A 75 -8.90 2.07 18.57
N GLU A 76 -8.04 2.06 19.60
CA GLU A 76 -6.61 1.79 19.42
C GLU A 76 -6.33 0.36 18.99
N SER A 77 -7.06 -0.62 19.55
CA SER A 77 -6.95 -2.03 19.19
C SER A 77 -7.24 -2.24 17.71
N VAL A 78 -8.35 -1.66 17.21
CA VAL A 78 -8.69 -1.66 15.77
C VAL A 78 -7.55 -1.05 14.95
N THR A 79 -7.00 0.07 15.38
CA THR A 79 -5.89 0.73 14.67
C THR A 79 -4.63 -0.15 14.61
N TRP A 80 -4.26 -0.77 15.73
CA TRP A 80 -3.06 -1.61 15.81
C TRP A 80 -3.22 -2.94 15.06
N TRP A 81 -4.39 -3.58 15.12
CA TRP A 81 -4.64 -4.77 14.32
C TRP A 81 -4.61 -4.47 12.82
N ARG A 82 -5.18 -3.33 12.38
CA ARG A 82 -5.07 -2.88 10.99
C ARG A 82 -3.62 -2.68 10.58
N ARG A 83 -2.86 -1.94 11.38
CA ARG A 83 -1.44 -1.67 11.11
C ARG A 83 -0.61 -2.95 11.05
N LEU A 84 -0.88 -3.93 11.90
CA LEU A 84 -0.21 -5.23 11.88
C LEU A 84 -0.47 -5.98 10.57
N GLY A 85 -1.75 -6.07 10.18
CA GLY A 85 -2.16 -6.71 8.92
C GLY A 85 -1.52 -6.05 7.71
N ASP A 86 -1.63 -4.73 7.62
CA ASP A 86 -1.09 -3.93 6.52
C ASP A 86 0.43 -4.04 6.42
N HIS A 87 1.14 -3.99 7.56
CA HIS A 87 2.59 -4.10 7.61
C HIS A 87 3.05 -5.50 7.19
N ALA A 88 2.36 -6.55 7.63
CA ALA A 88 2.66 -7.92 7.23
C ALA A 88 2.39 -8.13 5.73
N LEU A 89 1.28 -7.60 5.21
CA LEU A 89 0.87 -7.68 3.82
C LEU A 89 1.88 -7.00 2.89
N ILE A 90 2.30 -5.77 3.22
CA ILE A 90 3.30 -5.02 2.45
C ILE A 90 4.69 -5.67 2.55
N GLY A 91 5.09 -6.10 3.75
CA GLY A 91 6.36 -6.79 3.96
C GLY A 91 6.47 -8.06 3.10
N LEU A 92 5.41 -8.86 3.08
CA LEU A 92 5.38 -10.09 2.30
C LEU A 92 5.10 -9.87 0.80
N GLY A 93 4.40 -8.80 0.40
CA GLY A 93 4.19 -8.46 -1.00
C GLY A 93 5.42 -7.83 -1.67
N PHE A 94 6.15 -6.94 -0.98
CA PHE A 94 7.28 -6.21 -1.57
C PHE A 94 8.65 -6.82 -1.28
N PHE A 95 8.82 -7.53 -0.16
CA PHE A 95 10.13 -7.79 0.41
C PHE A 95 10.41 -9.27 0.71
N ARG A 96 9.75 -10.22 0.03
CA ARG A 96 9.96 -11.68 0.21
C ARG A 96 11.43 -12.09 0.28
N GLU A 97 12.24 -11.61 -0.67
CA GLU A 97 13.68 -11.90 -0.74
C GLU A 97 14.50 -11.26 0.38
N HIS A 98 14.04 -10.13 0.93
CA HIS A 98 14.70 -9.45 2.05
C HIS A 98 14.37 -10.14 3.38
N LEU A 99 13.13 -10.64 3.55
CA LEU A 99 12.72 -11.42 4.72
C LEU A 99 13.49 -12.73 4.85
N ALA A 100 13.68 -13.44 3.72
CA ALA A 100 14.47 -14.66 3.66
C ALA A 100 15.92 -14.45 4.16
N ARG A 101 16.53 -13.30 3.83
CA ARG A 101 17.88 -12.93 4.29
C ARG A 101 17.96 -12.63 5.79
N ARG A 102 16.87 -12.19 6.42
CA ARG A 102 16.80 -11.92 7.88
C ARG A 102 16.45 -13.16 8.72
N ARG A 103 16.36 -14.36 8.10
CA ARG A 103 15.95 -15.63 8.74
C ARG A 103 14.55 -15.60 9.38
N ILE A 104 13.70 -14.64 9.03
CA ILE A 104 12.30 -14.62 9.48
C ILE A 104 11.48 -15.32 8.39
N SER A 105 10.67 -16.30 8.80
CA SER A 105 9.87 -17.09 7.86
C SER A 105 8.82 -16.22 7.16
N PRO A 106 8.70 -16.27 5.83
CA PRO A 106 7.56 -15.71 5.11
C PRO A 106 6.21 -16.19 5.67
N GLY A 107 6.14 -17.46 6.12
CA GLY A 107 4.95 -18.02 6.76
C GLY A 107 4.58 -17.34 8.07
N TYR A 108 5.57 -16.84 8.84
CA TYR A 108 5.29 -16.08 10.07
C TYR A 108 4.59 -14.75 9.77
N TYR A 109 5.03 -14.04 8.72
CA TYR A 109 4.35 -12.81 8.27
C TYR A 109 2.94 -13.12 7.78
N ALA A 110 2.75 -14.20 7.03
CA ALA A 110 1.45 -14.64 6.55
C ALA A 110 0.48 -14.95 7.71
N GLU A 111 0.90 -15.77 8.68
CA GLU A 111 0.09 -16.12 9.84
C GLU A 111 -0.28 -14.89 10.69
N MET A 112 0.69 -14.02 10.96
CA MET A 112 0.47 -12.81 11.76
C MET A 112 -0.47 -11.83 11.04
N GLY A 113 -0.24 -11.58 9.75
CA GLY A 113 -1.05 -10.67 8.94
C GLY A 113 -2.49 -11.15 8.75
N ALA A 114 -2.66 -12.41 8.34
CA ALA A 114 -3.98 -13.04 8.21
C ALA A 114 -4.71 -13.04 9.55
N GLY A 115 -4.06 -13.45 10.64
CA GLY A 115 -4.65 -13.45 11.98
C GLY A 115 -5.10 -12.07 12.47
N ALA A 116 -4.37 -11.01 12.10
CA ALA A 116 -4.75 -9.64 12.41
C ALA A 116 -6.02 -9.19 11.67
N TYR A 117 -6.09 -9.40 10.36
CA TYR A 117 -7.31 -9.10 9.60
C TYR A 117 -8.50 -9.95 10.04
N GLY A 118 -8.30 -11.23 10.35
CA GLY A 118 -9.35 -12.09 10.90
C GLY A 118 -9.83 -11.63 12.28
N THR A 119 -8.98 -10.97 13.07
CA THR A 119 -9.37 -10.33 14.33
C THR A 119 -10.12 -9.03 14.10
N LEU A 120 -9.67 -8.18 13.16
CA LEU A 120 -10.38 -6.98 12.74
C LEU A 120 -11.79 -7.27 12.23
N SER A 121 -11.93 -8.28 11.37
CA SER A 121 -13.21 -8.71 10.83
C SER A 121 -14.21 -9.01 11.94
N ARG A 122 -13.76 -9.70 13.01
CA ARG A 122 -14.59 -9.99 14.18
C ARG A 122 -14.89 -8.76 15.04
N LEU A 123 -13.93 -7.87 15.23
CA LEU A 123 -14.11 -6.64 16.01
C LEU A 123 -15.07 -5.65 15.32
N LEU A 124 -15.06 -5.64 13.99
CA LEU A 124 -15.83 -4.71 13.15
C LEU A 124 -17.09 -5.37 12.55
N ARG A 125 -17.47 -6.56 13.02
CA ARG A 125 -18.68 -7.27 12.59
C ARG A 125 -19.90 -6.58 13.20
N ASP A 126 -20.29 -5.46 12.60
CA ASP A 126 -21.51 -4.71 12.91
C ASP A 126 -22.46 -4.79 11.69
N PRO A 127 -23.76 -5.10 11.85
CA PRO A 127 -24.69 -5.19 10.74
C PRO A 127 -24.80 -3.86 9.99
N GLY A 128 -24.26 -3.83 8.76
CA GLY A 128 -24.31 -2.65 7.88
C GLY A 128 -22.96 -1.97 7.60
N VAL A 129 -21.86 -2.43 8.21
CA VAL A 129 -20.51 -1.92 7.95
C VAL A 129 -19.73 -2.93 7.08
N SER A 130 -19.46 -2.59 5.82
CA SER A 130 -18.80 -3.49 4.86
C SER A 130 -17.33 -3.80 5.18
N MET A 131 -16.69 -2.98 6.01
CA MET A 131 -15.25 -3.09 6.27
C MET A 131 -14.86 -4.38 7.00
N GLY A 132 -15.75 -4.93 7.84
CA GLY A 132 -15.53 -6.22 8.50
C GLY A 132 -15.44 -7.39 7.51
N ASP A 133 -16.21 -7.35 6.44
CA ASP A 133 -16.22 -8.36 5.38
C ASP A 133 -14.95 -8.27 4.52
N VAL A 134 -14.49 -7.05 4.21
CA VAL A 134 -13.22 -6.82 3.51
C VAL A 134 -12.06 -7.42 4.28
N PHE A 135 -11.95 -7.14 5.59
CA PHE A 135 -10.89 -7.74 6.41
C PHE A 135 -11.06 -9.25 6.56
N GLY A 136 -12.28 -9.78 6.54
CA GLY A 136 -12.53 -11.21 6.52
C GLY A 136 -11.97 -11.85 5.25
N GLU A 137 -12.31 -11.30 4.09
CA GLU A 137 -11.81 -11.75 2.79
C GLU A 137 -10.28 -11.64 2.71
N MET A 138 -9.69 -10.53 3.16
CA MET A 138 -8.24 -10.34 3.19
C MET A 138 -7.53 -11.31 4.13
N SER A 139 -8.17 -11.72 5.23
CA SER A 139 -7.67 -12.77 6.12
C SER A 139 -7.65 -14.13 5.42
N GLU A 140 -8.75 -14.49 4.76
CA GLU A 140 -8.90 -15.79 4.08
C GLU A 140 -8.03 -15.89 2.83
N ARG A 141 -7.84 -14.79 2.12
CA ARG A 141 -7.10 -14.71 0.86
C ARG A 141 -5.78 -13.96 0.99
N PHE A 142 -5.16 -14.02 2.16
CA PHE A 142 -3.95 -13.25 2.45
C PHE A 142 -2.83 -13.52 1.45
N GLU A 143 -2.59 -14.80 1.10
CA GLU A 143 -1.58 -15.17 0.12
C GLU A 143 -1.86 -14.56 -1.26
N SER A 144 -3.08 -14.68 -1.76
CA SER A 144 -3.48 -14.06 -3.04
C SER A 144 -3.31 -12.54 -3.02
N CYS A 145 -3.65 -11.86 -1.92
CA CYS A 145 -3.40 -10.43 -1.78
C CYS A 145 -1.90 -10.09 -1.82
N THR A 146 -1.03 -10.91 -1.21
CA THR A 146 0.42 -10.70 -1.24
C THR A 146 1.01 -10.94 -2.63
N GLU A 147 0.49 -11.92 -3.37
CA GLU A 147 0.88 -12.22 -4.74
C GLU A 147 0.45 -11.11 -5.69
N MET A 148 -0.76 -10.57 -5.52
CA MET A 148 -1.23 -9.39 -6.26
C MET A 148 -0.27 -8.21 -6.06
N ILE A 149 0.13 -7.93 -4.83
CA ILE A 149 1.07 -6.84 -4.52
C ILE A 149 2.46 -7.12 -5.12
N ALA A 150 2.93 -8.36 -5.07
CA ALA A 150 4.22 -8.74 -5.67
C ALA A 150 4.25 -8.50 -7.18
N GLU A 151 3.16 -8.84 -7.88
CA GLU A 151 3.02 -8.61 -9.31
C GLU A 151 2.96 -7.11 -9.65
N VAL A 152 2.19 -6.32 -8.89
CA VAL A 152 2.14 -4.86 -9.05
C VAL A 152 3.54 -4.24 -8.88
N ARG A 153 4.34 -4.76 -7.95
CA ARG A 153 5.74 -4.35 -7.76
C ARG A 153 6.62 -4.73 -8.94
N GLU A 154 6.49 -5.94 -9.49
CA GLU A 154 7.25 -6.38 -10.65
C GLU A 154 6.94 -5.52 -11.87
N GLU A 155 5.65 -5.29 -12.16
CA GLU A 155 5.23 -4.37 -13.21
C GLU A 155 5.73 -2.94 -12.98
N SER A 156 5.77 -2.47 -11.73
CA SER A 156 6.26 -1.14 -11.42
C SER A 156 7.78 -1.01 -11.60
N ARG A 157 8.53 -2.08 -11.34
CA ARG A 157 9.99 -2.17 -11.56
C ARG A 157 10.33 -2.25 -13.04
N GLU A 158 9.59 -3.04 -13.80
CA GLU A 158 9.78 -3.18 -15.24
C GLU A 158 9.39 -1.90 -15.99
N ASN A 159 8.36 -1.19 -15.52
CA ASN A 159 7.86 0.03 -16.16
C ASN A 159 8.47 1.34 -15.63
N ASN A 160 9.47 1.32 -14.74
CA ASN A 160 10.02 2.52 -14.07
C ASN A 160 8.93 3.43 -13.49
N ALA A 161 7.79 2.88 -13.09
CA ALA A 161 6.58 3.67 -12.93
C ALA A 161 6.62 4.55 -11.66
N SER A 162 7.31 4.08 -10.62
CA SER A 162 7.68 4.90 -9.45
C SER A 162 8.69 5.99 -9.81
N ASP A 163 9.59 5.73 -10.77
CA ASP A 163 10.50 6.75 -11.27
C ASP A 163 9.75 7.79 -12.11
N ILE A 164 8.72 7.40 -12.88
CA ILE A 164 7.86 8.33 -13.63
C ILE A 164 7.11 9.27 -12.69
N VAL A 165 6.46 8.75 -11.64
CA VAL A 165 5.73 9.58 -10.66
C VAL A 165 6.69 10.53 -9.94
N ARG A 166 7.84 10.02 -9.47
CA ARG A 166 8.86 10.85 -8.81
C ARG A 166 9.48 11.89 -9.75
N LEU A 167 9.73 11.53 -11.01
CA LEU A 167 10.21 12.45 -12.06
C LEU A 167 9.16 13.51 -12.38
N TYR A 168 7.87 13.14 -12.37
CA TYR A 168 6.77 14.07 -12.58
C TYR A 168 6.64 15.06 -11.42
N ASP A 169 6.74 14.60 -10.17
CA ASP A 169 6.72 15.46 -8.99
C ASP A 169 7.97 16.37 -8.91
N GLU A 170 9.16 15.84 -9.24
CA GLU A 170 10.39 16.64 -9.38
C GLU A 170 10.22 17.72 -10.45
N TRP A 171 9.68 17.35 -11.61
CA TRP A 171 9.45 18.30 -12.70
C TRP A 171 8.41 19.36 -12.34
N GLN A 172 7.33 18.98 -11.66
CA GLN A 172 6.28 19.91 -11.26
C GLN A 172 6.80 20.92 -10.22
N SER A 173 7.54 20.44 -9.22
CA SER A 173 8.08 21.27 -8.13
C SER A 173 9.22 22.19 -8.57
N THR A 174 10.12 21.72 -9.44
CA THR A 174 11.35 22.45 -9.80
C THR A 174 11.35 23.03 -11.22
N GLY A 175 10.56 22.46 -12.13
CA GLY A 175 10.66 22.72 -13.56
C GLY A 175 11.87 22.10 -14.24
N SER A 176 12.54 21.14 -13.59
CA SER A 176 13.77 20.49 -14.07
C SER A 176 13.65 20.03 -15.53
N ALA A 177 14.40 20.68 -16.43
CA ALA A 177 14.42 20.30 -17.85
C ALA A 177 14.90 18.85 -18.06
N ARG A 178 15.77 18.36 -17.16
CA ARG A 178 16.25 16.98 -17.14
C ARG A 178 15.14 15.99 -16.78
N ALA A 179 14.31 16.30 -15.78
CA ALA A 179 13.17 15.48 -15.42
C ALA A 179 12.12 15.47 -16.54
N ALA A 180 11.86 16.62 -17.17
CA ALA A 180 10.96 16.74 -18.33
C ALA A 180 11.40 15.83 -19.49
N GLU A 181 12.70 15.84 -19.80
CA GLU A 181 13.26 15.04 -20.89
C GLU A 181 13.20 13.55 -20.59
N ARG A 182 13.41 13.17 -19.33
CA ARG A 182 13.29 11.78 -18.90
C ARG A 182 11.84 11.28 -18.96
N LEU A 183 10.87 12.11 -18.62
CA LEU A 183 9.44 11.80 -18.79
C LEU A 183 9.09 11.57 -20.26
N ARG A 184 9.59 12.41 -21.18
CA ARG A 184 9.36 12.24 -22.63
C ARG A 184 9.94 10.95 -23.19
N GLN A 185 11.14 10.57 -22.75
CA GLN A 185 11.77 9.29 -23.13
C GLN A 185 10.98 8.07 -22.66
N LEU A 186 10.20 8.22 -21.58
CA LEU A 186 9.31 7.21 -21.04
C LEU A 186 7.89 7.31 -21.63
N GLY A 187 7.69 8.11 -22.67
CA GLY A 187 6.41 8.27 -23.37
C GLY A 187 5.40 9.19 -22.67
N VAL A 188 5.81 9.91 -21.61
CA VAL A 188 4.95 10.82 -20.84
C VAL A 188 5.25 12.27 -21.23
N VAL A 189 4.23 13.01 -21.66
CA VAL A 189 4.38 14.44 -21.99
C VAL A 189 4.07 15.28 -20.76
N PRO A 190 5.06 15.97 -20.17
CA PRO A 190 4.83 16.77 -18.97
C PRO A 190 4.13 18.10 -19.33
N VAL A 191 2.96 18.37 -18.74
CA VAL A 191 2.16 19.59 -18.98
C VAL A 191 2.07 20.42 -17.71
N ARG A 192 2.50 21.70 -17.77
CA ARG A 192 2.41 22.61 -16.62
C ARG A 192 1.04 23.25 -16.68
N PHE A 193 0.18 22.90 -15.75
CA PHE A 193 -1.03 23.66 -15.52
C PHE A 193 -0.63 25.00 -14.89
N GLY A 194 -0.63 26.05 -15.71
CA GLY A 194 -0.44 27.43 -15.25
C GLY A 194 -1.58 27.80 -14.31
N GLY A 195 -1.24 28.35 -13.15
CA GLY A 195 -2.21 28.78 -12.14
C GLY A 195 -3.23 29.75 -12.72
N ILE A 196 -4.49 29.54 -12.34
CA ILE A 196 -5.52 30.57 -12.43
C ILE A 196 -5.11 31.67 -11.44
N ALA A 197 -4.92 32.87 -11.97
CA ALA A 197 -4.49 34.08 -11.28
C ALA A 197 -5.39 34.46 -10.09
#